data_AF-A0A1I7TPW8-F1
#
_entry.id   AF-A0A1I7TPW8-F1
#
_cell.length_a   1.000
_cell.length_b   1.000
_cell.length_c   1.000
_cell.angle_alpha   90.00
_cell.angle_beta   90.00
_cell.angle_gamma   90.00
#
_symmetry.space_group_name_H-M   'P 1'
#
loop_
_entity.id
_entity.type
_entity.pdbx_description
1 polymer ?
#
loop_
_entity_poly.entity_id
_entity_poly.type
_entity_poly.pdbx_seq_one_letter_code
_entity_poly.pdbx_strand_id
1 'polypeptide(L)'
;MILFTLIPLLALFQQVNSAGFLDIHLKSIYNQKATVTLSEEDGTTYLVLPIILKKDEEMKFEDILINFNKTYNIGISIDETGELGLSKSLYKGVITPAPGTSSPKKVNLPLNGIRFDFKCEPNYYGEKCDVLCDLKEECPTNKTAVDLELDVDYTVNPQKLETIVKMLKKDNEIANTFAAEKLDNFAMEEIMESSGQSL
;
A
#
# COMPACT_ATOMS: atom_id res chain seq x y z
N MET A 1 -53.44 -32.78 -10.02
CA MET A 1 -52.16 -33.47 -9.73
C MET A 1 -51.07 -32.46 -10.01
N ILE A 2 -50.44 -31.97 -8.94
CA ILE A 2 -49.44 -30.90 -8.97
C ILE A 2 -48.10 -31.51 -9.38
N LEU A 3 -47.44 -30.98 -10.40
CA LEU A 3 -45.97 -31.04 -10.47
C LEU A 3 -45.43 -29.85 -11.27
N PHE A 4 -45.18 -28.76 -10.55
CA PHE A 4 -44.30 -27.69 -10.97
C PHE A 4 -42.86 -28.23 -11.04
N THR A 5 -42.29 -28.39 -12.23
CA THR A 5 -40.83 -28.51 -12.37
C THR A 5 -40.25 -27.11 -12.55
N LEU A 6 -40.18 -26.39 -11.44
CA LEU A 6 -39.45 -25.14 -11.30
C LEU A 6 -38.01 -25.52 -10.91
N ILE A 7 -37.10 -25.58 -11.88
CA ILE A 7 -35.66 -25.59 -11.60
C ILE A 7 -35.06 -24.31 -12.21
N PRO A 8 -34.98 -23.24 -11.42
CA PRO A 8 -33.89 -22.30 -11.56
C PRO A 8 -33.35 -21.99 -10.16
N LEU A 9 -32.63 -22.93 -9.54
CA LEU A 9 -32.10 -22.68 -8.21
C LEU A 9 -30.82 -23.48 -7.96
N LEU A 10 -29.77 -23.25 -8.75
CA LEU A 10 -28.39 -23.62 -8.37
C LEU A 10 -27.30 -22.91 -9.18
N ALA A 11 -27.60 -21.81 -9.87
CA ALA A 11 -26.60 -20.76 -10.05
C ALA A 11 -26.53 -19.96 -8.74
N LEU A 12 -26.10 -20.62 -7.66
CA LEU A 12 -25.50 -19.93 -6.54
C LEU A 12 -24.30 -19.22 -7.14
N PHE A 13 -24.49 -17.94 -7.47
CA PHE A 13 -23.40 -17.01 -7.65
C PHE A 13 -22.46 -17.25 -6.47
N GLN A 14 -21.34 -17.93 -6.70
CA GLN A 14 -20.21 -17.79 -5.81
C GLN A 14 -19.87 -16.31 -5.92
N GLN A 15 -20.36 -15.54 -4.94
CA GLN A 15 -19.79 -14.23 -4.66
C GLN A 15 -18.36 -14.55 -4.25
N VAL A 16 -17.49 -14.68 -5.25
CA VAL A 16 -16.08 -14.75 -4.96
C VAL A 16 -15.75 -13.39 -4.40
N ASN A 17 -15.66 -13.33 -3.08
CA ASN A 17 -15.29 -12.13 -2.38
C ASN A 17 -13.83 -11.88 -2.77
N SER A 18 -13.61 -10.84 -3.58
CA SER A 18 -12.29 -10.30 -3.93
C SER A 18 -11.65 -9.67 -2.69
N ALA A 19 -11.36 -10.50 -1.70
CA ALA A 19 -10.79 -10.09 -0.44
C ALA A 19 -9.35 -10.57 -0.38
N GLY A 20 -8.49 -9.73 0.17
CA GLY A 20 -7.13 -10.08 0.47
C GLY A 20 -6.60 -9.19 1.58
N PHE A 21 -5.29 -9.14 1.67
CA PHE A 21 -4.58 -8.44 2.73
C PHE A 21 -3.75 -7.29 2.15
N LEU A 22 -3.65 -6.23 2.94
CA LEU A 22 -2.80 -5.09 2.73
C LEU A 22 -1.80 -4.99 3.88
N ASP A 23 -0.52 -4.89 3.54
CA ASP A 23 0.52 -4.44 4.44
C ASP A 23 0.92 -3.00 4.11
N ILE A 24 1.11 -2.18 5.15
CA ILE A 24 1.52 -0.79 5.05
C ILE A 24 2.89 -0.64 5.70
N HIS A 25 3.85 -0.16 4.90
CA HIS A 25 5.23 0.04 5.31
C HIS A 25 5.58 1.53 5.22
N LEU A 26 6.06 2.10 6.33
CA LEU A 26 6.40 3.52 6.43
C LEU A 26 7.75 3.71 7.12
N LYS A 27 8.50 4.71 6.64
CA LYS A 27 9.78 5.12 7.21
C LYS A 27 9.94 6.63 7.14
N SER A 28 10.55 7.21 8.18
CA SER A 28 10.79 8.64 8.30
C SER A 28 12.22 8.91 8.74
N ILE A 29 12.82 10.01 8.25
CA ILE A 29 14.15 10.46 8.71
C ILE A 29 14.13 11.19 10.07
N TYR A 30 12.95 11.33 10.66
CA TYR A 30 12.73 11.93 11.98
C TYR A 30 11.75 11.09 12.79
N ASN A 31 11.72 11.31 14.11
CA ASN A 31 10.65 10.79 14.95
C ASN A 31 9.36 11.55 14.63
N GLN A 32 8.31 10.84 14.23
CA GLN A 32 7.06 11.44 13.79
C GLN A 32 5.86 10.78 14.44
N LYS A 33 4.81 11.57 14.61
CA LYS A 33 3.45 11.06 14.77
C LYS A 33 2.76 11.21 13.44
N ALA A 34 2.11 10.14 13.01
CA ALA A 34 1.40 10.12 11.76
C ALA A 34 0.05 9.44 11.91
N THR A 35 -0.83 9.68 10.95
CA THR A 35 -2.11 8.99 10.81
C THR A 35 -2.27 8.58 9.37
N VAL A 36 -2.41 7.28 9.13
CA VAL A 36 -2.76 6.74 7.81
C VAL A 36 -4.27 6.61 7.75
N THR A 37 -4.86 7.08 6.67
CA THR A 37 -6.28 6.99 6.38
C THR A 37 -6.47 6.33 5.04
N LEU A 38 -7.38 5.35 4.97
CA LEU A 38 -7.94 4.86 3.71
C LEU A 38 -9.41 5.22 3.69
N SER A 39 -9.87 5.78 2.58
CA SER A 39 -11.29 5.97 2.31
C SER A 39 -11.64 5.46 0.93
N GLU A 40 -12.88 5.06 0.74
CA GLU A 40 -13.40 4.69 -0.58
C GLU A 40 -13.56 5.94 -1.47
N GLU A 41 -13.86 5.74 -2.76
CA GLU A 41 -14.06 6.84 -3.72
C GLU A 41 -15.19 7.79 -3.33
N ASP A 42 -16.22 7.29 -2.65
CA ASP A 42 -17.35 8.08 -2.15
C ASP A 42 -17.02 8.89 -0.88
N GLY A 43 -15.79 8.78 -0.38
CA GLY A 43 -15.31 9.44 0.83
C GLY A 43 -15.61 8.69 2.13
N THR A 44 -16.23 7.50 2.06
CA THR A 44 -16.47 6.66 3.24
C THR A 44 -15.13 6.21 3.83
N THR A 45 -14.88 6.57 5.08
CA THR A 45 -13.67 6.16 5.80
C THR A 45 -13.66 4.65 5.98
N TYR A 46 -12.65 3.99 5.45
CA TYR A 46 -12.41 2.56 5.60
C TYR A 46 -11.51 2.26 6.81
N LEU A 47 -10.42 3.01 6.94
CA LEU A 47 -9.37 2.77 7.93
C LEU A 47 -8.80 4.09 8.43
N VAL A 48 -8.53 4.17 9.73
CA VAL A 48 -7.75 5.25 10.35
C VAL A 48 -6.76 4.63 11.34
N LEU A 49 -5.47 4.72 11.03
CA LEU A 49 -4.39 4.16 11.83
C LEU A 49 -3.50 5.29 12.37
N PRO A 50 -3.55 5.59 13.69
CA PRO A 50 -2.57 6.46 14.32
C PRO A 50 -1.28 5.69 14.60
N ILE A 51 -0.15 6.28 14.23
CA ILE A 51 1.14 5.57 14.18
C ILE A 51 2.28 6.46 14.71
N ILE A 52 3.27 5.84 15.35
CA ILE A 52 4.50 6.51 15.80
C ILE A 52 5.67 5.98 14.96
N LEU A 53 6.23 6.84 14.11
CA LEU A 53 7.41 6.52 13.33
C LEU A 53 8.64 6.90 14.13
N LYS A 54 9.53 5.93 14.38
CA LYS A 54 10.85 6.22 14.91
C LYS A 54 11.79 6.55 13.76
N LYS A 55 12.75 7.44 14.03
CA LYS A 55 13.74 7.89 13.04
C LYS A 55 14.48 6.69 12.45
N ASP A 56 14.47 6.61 11.12
CA ASP A 56 15.16 5.63 10.29
C ASP A 56 14.82 4.16 10.60
N GLU A 57 13.74 3.91 11.34
CA GLU A 57 13.18 2.58 11.61
C GLU A 57 11.96 2.36 10.72
N GLU A 58 11.88 1.17 10.11
CA GLU A 58 10.69 0.75 9.37
C GLU A 58 9.57 0.41 10.36
N MET A 59 8.40 0.94 10.08
CA MET A 59 7.14 0.54 10.70
C MET A 59 6.33 -0.27 9.71
N LYS A 60 5.73 -1.36 10.19
CA LYS A 60 4.87 -2.25 9.42
C LYS A 60 3.52 -2.41 10.10
N PHE A 61 2.46 -2.41 9.31
CA PHE A 61 1.13 -2.88 9.70
C PHE A 61 0.71 -3.92 8.69
N GLU A 62 0.51 -5.16 9.14
CA GLU A 62 0.34 -6.31 8.26
C GLU A 62 -1.10 -6.85 8.34
N ASP A 63 -1.48 -7.59 7.31
CA ASP A 63 -2.72 -8.37 7.24
C ASP A 63 -4.02 -7.56 7.42
N ILE A 64 -4.03 -6.31 6.94
CA ILE A 64 -5.24 -5.49 6.91
C ILE A 64 -6.15 -6.03 5.79
N LEU A 65 -7.33 -6.50 6.14
CA LEU A 65 -8.32 -6.91 5.13
C LEU A 65 -8.57 -5.77 4.14
N ILE A 66 -8.68 -6.09 2.85
CA ILE A 66 -8.99 -5.11 1.81
C ILE A 66 -9.78 -5.74 0.68
N ASN A 67 -10.61 -4.93 0.01
CA ASN A 67 -11.40 -5.38 -1.12
C ASN A 67 -10.71 -4.99 -2.44
N PHE A 68 -10.29 -5.99 -3.22
CA PHE A 68 -9.59 -5.81 -4.49
C PHE A 68 -10.48 -5.30 -5.64
N ASN A 69 -11.81 -5.26 -5.44
CA ASN A 69 -12.74 -4.63 -6.37
C ASN A 69 -12.97 -3.13 -6.08
N LYS A 70 -12.31 -2.57 -5.06
CA LYS A 70 -12.46 -1.16 -4.69
C LYS A 70 -11.17 -0.39 -4.88
N THR A 71 -11.31 0.86 -5.28
CA THR A 71 -10.23 1.85 -5.29
C THR A 71 -10.30 2.67 -4.02
N TYR A 72 -9.14 2.96 -3.44
CA TYR A 72 -9.01 3.65 -2.17
C TYR A 72 -8.22 4.95 -2.33
N ASN A 73 -8.73 6.00 -1.69
CA ASN A 73 -8.00 7.22 -1.43
C ASN A 73 -7.11 7.01 -0.20
N ILE A 74 -5.81 7.22 -0.36
CA ILE A 74 -4.83 7.17 0.72
C ILE A 74 -4.57 8.57 1.23
N GLY A 75 -4.55 8.75 2.55
CA GLY A 75 -4.04 9.93 3.22
C GLY A 75 -3.01 9.56 4.28
N ILE A 76 -1.80 10.10 4.22
CA ILE A 76 -0.82 10.00 5.30
C ILE A 76 -0.62 11.40 5.86
N SER A 77 -1.17 11.65 7.05
CA SER A 77 -1.01 12.91 7.76
C SER A 77 0.15 12.79 8.74
N ILE A 78 1.15 13.66 8.63
CA ILE A 78 2.24 13.80 9.60
C ILE A 78 1.98 15.05 10.43
N ASP A 79 2.15 14.94 11.74
CA ASP A 79 2.07 16.06 12.68
C ASP A 79 3.26 17.03 12.50
N GLU A 80 3.47 17.93 13.46
CA GLU A 80 4.56 18.90 13.41
C GLU A 80 5.92 18.23 13.24
N THR A 81 6.66 18.64 12.20
CA THR A 81 8.07 18.30 12.00
C THR A 81 8.92 19.53 12.28
N GLY A 82 9.44 19.63 13.50
CA GLY A 82 10.15 20.82 13.94
C GLY A 82 11.42 21.11 13.15
N GLU A 83 12.13 20.06 12.73
CA GLU A 83 13.38 20.08 11.99
C GLU A 83 13.23 20.62 10.57
N LEU A 84 12.01 20.59 10.03
CA LEU A 84 11.65 21.13 8.72
C LEU A 84 10.83 22.42 8.80
N GLY A 85 10.45 22.84 10.01
CA GLY A 85 9.58 24.01 10.18
C GLY A 85 8.16 23.77 9.66
N LEU A 86 7.71 22.51 9.63
CA LEU A 86 6.40 22.11 9.16
C LEU A 86 5.47 21.93 10.35
N SER A 87 4.29 22.54 10.32
CA SER A 87 3.23 22.28 11.31
C SER A 87 2.40 21.06 10.95
N LYS A 88 2.34 20.69 9.67
CA LYS A 88 1.67 19.49 9.16
C LYS A 88 2.22 19.12 7.78
N SER A 89 2.25 17.83 7.48
CA SER A 89 2.45 17.34 6.10
C SER A 89 1.33 16.36 5.76
N LEU A 90 0.81 16.40 4.54
CA LEU A 90 -0.24 15.50 4.09
C LEU A 90 0.09 14.93 2.71
N TYR A 91 0.28 13.61 2.66
CA TYR A 91 0.50 12.86 1.44
C TYR A 91 -0.83 12.25 1.01
N LYS A 92 -1.21 12.43 -0.25
CA LYS A 92 -2.48 11.95 -0.80
C LYS A 92 -2.22 11.16 -2.06
N GLY A 93 -2.97 10.10 -2.27
CA GLY A 93 -2.95 9.38 -3.53
C GLY A 93 -4.13 8.46 -3.66
N VAL A 94 -4.14 7.73 -4.76
CA VAL A 94 -5.18 6.76 -5.08
C VAL A 94 -4.52 5.42 -5.34
N ILE A 95 -5.09 4.36 -4.78
CA ILE A 95 -4.59 3.01 -4.94
C ILE A 95 -5.71 2.07 -5.34
N THR A 96 -5.46 1.29 -6.38
CA THR A 96 -6.31 0.16 -6.75
C THR A 96 -5.55 -1.11 -6.40
N PRO A 97 -6.04 -1.93 -5.46
CA PRO A 97 -5.35 -3.14 -5.06
C PRO A 97 -5.14 -4.08 -6.25
N ALA A 98 -3.92 -4.57 -6.37
CA ALA A 98 -3.54 -5.64 -7.28
C ALA A 98 -2.42 -6.44 -6.58
N PRO A 99 -2.39 -7.78 -6.68
CA PRO A 99 -1.40 -8.57 -5.95
C PRO A 99 0.01 -8.10 -6.26
N GLY A 100 0.84 -7.97 -5.24
CA GLY A 100 2.19 -7.42 -5.33
C GLY A 100 2.34 -6.08 -4.61
N THR A 101 3.20 -5.21 -5.13
CA THR A 101 3.69 -4.03 -4.40
C THR A 101 3.32 -2.74 -5.12
N SER A 102 2.81 -1.76 -4.38
CA SER A 102 2.62 -0.39 -4.84
C SER A 102 3.50 0.56 -4.01
N SER A 103 4.37 1.30 -4.67
CA SER A 103 5.25 2.26 -3.99
C SER A 103 5.66 3.40 -4.92
N PRO A 104 5.82 4.62 -4.39
CA PRO A 104 6.30 5.74 -5.18
C PRO A 104 7.81 5.61 -5.42
N LYS A 105 8.31 5.95 -6.61
CA LYS A 105 9.77 5.99 -6.86
C LYS A 105 10.51 6.95 -5.93
N LYS A 106 9.88 8.07 -5.62
CA LYS A 106 10.42 9.13 -4.78
C LYS A 106 9.40 9.53 -3.72
N VAL A 107 9.89 10.02 -2.59
CA VAL A 107 9.07 10.41 -1.45
C VAL A 107 9.52 11.78 -0.99
N ASN A 108 8.58 12.62 -0.58
CA ASN A 108 8.95 13.90 0.01
C ASN A 108 9.16 13.78 1.53
N LEU A 109 10.03 14.63 2.08
CA LEU A 109 10.31 14.69 3.51
C LEU A 109 9.08 15.12 4.34
N PRO A 110 8.91 14.65 5.59
CA PRO A 110 9.86 13.89 6.39
C PRO A 110 9.91 12.39 6.11
N LEU A 111 9.02 11.86 5.27
CA LEU A 111 9.05 10.44 4.93
C LEU A 111 10.24 10.15 4.00
N ASN A 112 10.82 8.96 4.15
CA ASN A 112 11.83 8.43 3.22
C ASN A 112 11.48 7.05 2.70
N GLY A 113 10.47 6.39 3.24
CA GLY A 113 9.98 5.10 2.78
C GLY A 113 8.46 5.02 2.83
N ILE A 114 7.84 4.65 1.70
CA ILE A 114 6.41 4.32 1.61
C ILE A 114 6.28 3.08 0.72
N ARG A 115 5.59 2.05 1.19
CA ARG A 115 5.26 0.85 0.41
C ARG A 115 3.94 0.25 0.89
N PHE A 116 3.14 -0.22 -0.05
CA PHE A 116 1.91 -0.98 0.18
C PHE A 116 2.05 -2.33 -0.49
N ASP A 117 1.88 -3.42 0.25
CA ASP A 117 1.96 -4.78 -0.28
C ASP A 117 0.59 -5.44 -0.20
N PHE A 118 0.11 -5.94 -1.34
CA PHE A 118 -1.20 -6.56 -1.50
C PHE A 118 -1.04 -8.05 -1.73
N LYS A 119 -1.74 -8.86 -0.92
CA LYS A 119 -1.69 -10.32 -0.96
C LYS A 119 -3.08 -10.88 -1.08
N CYS A 120 -3.25 -11.93 -1.87
CA CYS A 120 -4.51 -12.68 -1.87
C CYS A 120 -4.63 -13.54 -0.60
N GLU A 121 -5.86 -13.89 -0.26
CA GLU A 121 -6.10 -14.94 0.72
C GLU A 121 -5.51 -16.29 0.26
N PRO A 122 -5.19 -17.21 1.19
CA PRO A 122 -4.72 -18.54 0.82
C PRO A 122 -5.68 -19.23 -0.16
N ASN A 123 -5.12 -19.84 -1.19
CA ASN A 123 -5.84 -20.49 -2.29
C ASN A 123 -6.59 -19.55 -3.24
N TYR A 124 -6.39 -18.24 -3.15
CA TYR A 124 -6.92 -17.28 -4.12
C TYR A 124 -5.81 -16.63 -4.94
N TYR A 125 -6.10 -16.35 -6.21
CA TYR A 125 -5.18 -15.67 -7.14
C TYR A 125 -5.96 -14.83 -8.16
N GLY A 126 -5.23 -14.28 -9.14
CA GLY A 126 -5.75 -13.37 -10.16
C GLY A 126 -5.59 -11.92 -9.73
N GLU A 127 -5.72 -10.98 -10.68
CA GLU A 127 -5.53 -9.54 -10.44
C GLU A 127 -6.43 -8.98 -9.33
N LYS A 128 -7.54 -9.67 -9.03
CA LYS A 128 -8.52 -9.28 -8.03
C LYS A 128 -8.65 -10.26 -6.87
N CYS A 129 -7.76 -11.26 -6.78
CA CYS A 129 -7.86 -12.34 -5.79
C CYS A 129 -9.22 -13.05 -5.80
N ASP A 130 -9.80 -13.25 -6.98
CA ASP A 130 -11.15 -13.76 -7.19
C ASP A 130 -11.18 -15.11 -7.93
N VAL A 131 -10.03 -15.78 -8.05
CA VAL A 131 -9.93 -17.11 -8.63
C VAL A 131 -9.44 -18.09 -7.59
N LEU A 132 -10.20 -19.17 -7.36
CA LEU A 132 -9.84 -20.23 -6.43
C LEU A 132 -8.85 -21.21 -7.10
N CYS A 133 -7.76 -21.52 -6.41
CA CYS A 133 -6.82 -22.57 -6.78
C CYS A 133 -7.34 -23.93 -6.29
N ASP A 134 -7.06 -24.98 -7.06
CA ASP A 134 -7.27 -26.34 -6.59
C ASP A 134 -6.36 -26.62 -5.38
N LEU A 135 -6.93 -27.16 -4.30
CA LEU A 135 -6.25 -27.44 -3.01
C LEU A 135 -5.01 -28.35 -3.10
N LYS A 136 -4.69 -28.88 -4.29
CA LYS A 136 -3.60 -29.81 -4.55
C LYS A 136 -2.42 -29.18 -5.28
N GLU A 137 -2.55 -27.93 -5.74
CA GLU A 137 -1.52 -27.21 -6.48
C GLU A 137 -1.29 -25.83 -5.87
N GLU A 138 -0.05 -25.35 -5.91
CA GLU A 138 0.27 -23.98 -5.48
C GLU A 138 -0.34 -22.97 -6.45
N CYS A 139 -0.90 -21.89 -5.91
CA CYS A 139 -1.47 -20.83 -6.72
C CYS A 139 -0.40 -20.15 -7.59
N PRO A 140 -0.70 -19.79 -8.84
CA PRO A 140 0.18 -18.94 -9.64
C PRO A 140 0.43 -17.60 -8.93
N THR A 141 1.69 -17.22 -8.74
CA THR A 141 2.09 -15.96 -8.15
C THR A 141 2.29 -14.87 -9.21
N ASN A 142 1.22 -14.17 -9.57
CA ASN A 142 1.36 -12.96 -10.39
C ASN A 142 1.51 -11.74 -9.48
N LYS A 143 2.75 -11.35 -9.20
CA LYS A 143 3.06 -10.12 -8.47
C LYS A 143 3.22 -8.97 -9.45
N THR A 144 2.41 -7.93 -9.27
CA THR A 144 2.50 -6.68 -10.02
C THR A 144 3.24 -5.65 -9.17
N ALA A 145 4.11 -4.86 -9.79
CA ALA A 145 4.77 -3.77 -9.10
C ALA A 145 4.37 -2.42 -9.71
N VAL A 146 3.50 -1.70 -9.01
CA VAL A 146 2.88 -0.46 -9.47
C VAL A 146 3.63 0.75 -8.92
N ASP A 147 3.93 1.73 -9.78
CA ASP A 147 4.44 3.03 -9.35
C ASP A 147 3.27 3.86 -8.79
N LEU A 148 3.37 4.26 -7.53
CA LEU A 148 2.36 5.06 -6.87
C LEU A 148 2.71 6.55 -6.98
N GLU A 149 1.75 7.37 -7.37
CA GLU A 149 1.91 8.83 -7.32
C GLU A 149 1.26 9.38 -6.05
N LEU A 150 1.99 10.22 -5.32
CA LEU A 150 1.50 10.88 -4.10
C LEU A 150 1.67 12.40 -4.21
N ASP A 151 0.56 13.12 -4.11
CA ASP A 151 0.55 14.57 -3.95
C ASP A 151 0.86 14.94 -2.50
N VAL A 152 1.64 16.00 -2.30
CA VAL A 152 2.09 16.41 -0.96
C VAL A 152 1.73 17.86 -0.67
N ASP A 153 0.92 18.05 0.37
CA ASP A 153 0.56 19.35 0.92
C ASP A 153 1.35 19.63 2.19
N TYR A 154 2.10 20.74 2.21
CA TYR A 154 2.84 21.19 3.38
C TYR A 154 2.18 22.40 4.04
N THR A 155 1.94 22.29 5.34
CA THR A 155 1.62 23.45 6.18
C THR A 155 2.87 23.86 6.93
N VAL A 156 3.27 25.11 6.72
CA VAL A 156 4.49 25.68 7.27
C VAL A 156 4.21 26.37 8.61
N ASN A 157 5.14 26.25 9.57
CA ASN A 157 5.11 27.02 10.82
C ASN A 157 5.83 28.37 10.62
N PRO A 158 5.11 29.51 10.56
CA PRO A 158 5.71 30.82 10.25
C PRO A 158 6.72 31.30 11.30
N GLN A 159 6.72 30.72 12.50
CA GLN A 159 7.69 31.05 13.55
C GLN A 159 9.06 30.41 13.31
N LYS A 160 9.20 29.49 12.33
CA LYS A 160 10.43 28.75 12.02
C LYS A 160 11.07 29.21 10.71
N LEU A 161 11.16 30.52 10.49
CA LEU A 161 11.62 31.15 9.25
C LEU A 161 12.96 30.62 8.72
N GLU A 162 13.95 30.43 9.60
CA GLU A 162 15.27 29.90 9.20
C GLU A 162 15.18 28.47 8.65
N THR A 163 14.32 27.65 9.24
CA THR A 163 14.11 26.26 8.82
C THR A 163 13.33 26.19 7.51
N ILE A 164 12.35 27.08 7.32
CA ILE A 164 11.60 27.22 6.06
C ILE A 164 12.56 27.57 4.91
N VAL A 165 13.48 28.51 5.13
CA VAL A 165 14.48 28.89 4.13
C VAL A 165 15.39 27.71 3.80
N LYS A 166 15.72 26.85 4.77
CA LYS A 166 16.49 25.62 4.52
C LYS A 166 15.69 24.62 3.67
N MET A 167 14.40 24.43 3.94
CA MET A 167 13.54 23.57 3.11
C MET A 167 13.39 24.08 1.68
N LEU A 168 13.24 25.39 1.48
CA LEU A 168 13.15 25.96 0.12
C LEU A 168 14.45 25.82 -0.68
N LYS A 169 15.59 25.70 0.01
CA LYS A 169 16.91 25.53 -0.60
C LYS A 169 17.28 24.06 -0.84
N LYS A 170 16.54 23.11 -0.27
CA LYS A 170 16.85 21.68 -0.33
C LYS A 170 15.82 20.98 -1.22
N ASP A 171 16.26 19.99 -2.00
CA ASP A 171 15.34 19.07 -2.64
C ASP A 171 14.61 18.29 -1.54
N ASN A 172 13.31 18.55 -1.41
CA ASN A 172 12.47 17.88 -0.43
C ASN A 172 12.00 16.51 -0.93
N GLU A 173 12.15 16.25 -2.23
CA GLU A 173 11.88 14.97 -2.86
C GLU A 173 13.16 14.12 -2.86
N ILE A 174 13.11 12.93 -2.25
CA ILE A 174 14.23 12.00 -2.13
C ILE A 174 13.85 10.63 -2.70
N ALA A 175 14.83 9.78 -2.98
CA ALA A 175 14.56 8.40 -3.40
C ALA A 175 13.82 7.64 -2.29
N ASN A 176 12.81 6.85 -2.66
CA ASN A 176 12.12 5.97 -1.73
C ASN A 176 13.07 4.83 -1.29
N THR A 177 13.32 4.69 0.01
CA THR A 177 14.21 3.65 0.53
C THR A 177 13.70 2.23 0.26
N PHE A 178 12.38 2.05 0.12
CA PHE A 178 11.78 0.75 -0.23
C PHE A 178 11.78 0.48 -1.74
N ALA A 179 12.06 1.47 -2.59
CA ALA A 179 12.16 1.25 -4.03
C ALA A 179 13.47 0.53 -4.42
N ALA A 180 14.53 0.63 -3.60
CA ALA A 180 15.77 -0.09 -3.82
C ALA A 180 15.64 -1.61 -3.58
N GLU A 181 14.86 -2.02 -2.56
CA GLU A 181 14.56 -3.43 -2.26
C GLU A 181 13.81 -4.14 -3.39
N LYS A 182 13.12 -3.37 -4.24
CA LYS A 182 12.42 -3.88 -5.43
C LYS A 182 13.39 -4.54 -6.41
N LEU A 183 14.58 -3.98 -6.63
CA LEU A 183 15.53 -4.52 -7.62
C LEU A 183 16.16 -5.85 -7.16
N ASP A 184 16.48 -5.96 -5.87
CA ASP A 184 17.15 -7.15 -5.34
C ASP A 184 16.20 -8.35 -5.20
N ASN A 185 14.94 -8.12 -4.80
CA ASN A 185 13.95 -9.19 -4.65
C ASN A 185 13.45 -9.74 -6.00
N PHE A 186 13.21 -8.87 -6.99
CA PHE A 186 12.84 -9.32 -8.35
C PHE A 186 13.99 -10.11 -8.99
N ALA A 187 15.24 -9.67 -8.81
CA ALA A 187 16.40 -10.40 -9.31
C ALA A 187 16.57 -11.77 -8.63
N MET A 188 16.36 -11.86 -7.30
CA MET A 188 16.42 -13.16 -6.61
C MET A 188 15.29 -14.11 -7.01
N GLU A 189 14.07 -13.62 -7.19
CA GLU A 189 12.92 -14.45 -7.59
C GLU A 189 13.06 -14.98 -9.03
N GLU A 190 13.55 -14.15 -9.97
CA GLU A 190 13.85 -14.56 -11.35
C GLU A 190 15.02 -15.57 -11.42
N ILE A 191 16.02 -15.44 -10.54
CA ILE A 191 17.10 -16.44 -10.41
C ILE A 191 16.55 -17.76 -9.86
N MET A 192 15.60 -17.76 -8.93
CA MET A 192 14.98 -18.97 -8.39
C MET A 192 14.06 -19.66 -9.41
N GLU A 193 13.31 -18.91 -10.21
CA GLU A 193 12.49 -19.47 -11.30
C GLU A 193 13.33 -20.04 -12.46
N SER A 194 14.48 -19.42 -12.80
CA SER A 194 15.36 -19.94 -13.86
C SER A 194 16.24 -21.11 -13.42
N SER A 195 16.43 -21.29 -12.10
CA SER A 195 17.25 -22.36 -11.53
C SER A 195 16.46 -23.59 -11.12
N GLY A 196 15.32 -23.85 -11.78
CA GLY A 196 14.57 -25.11 -11.74
C GLY A 196 15.45 -26.35 -12.02
N GLN A 197 16.29 -26.71 -11.06
CA GLN A 197 16.93 -27.99 -10.91
C GLN A 197 16.01 -28.82 -10.03
N SER A 198 15.25 -29.68 -10.71
CA SER A 198 14.64 -30.85 -10.12
C SER A 198 15.67 -31.63 -9.30
N LEU A 199 15.35 -31.90 -8.03
CA LEU A 199 15.88 -33.08 -7.34
C LEU A 199 15.31 -34.35 -7.97
#